data_AF-A0A956BLX2-F1
#
_entry.id   AF-A0A956BLX2-F1
#
_cell.length_a   1.000
_cell.length_b   1.000
_cell.length_c   1.000
_cell.angle_alpha   90.00
_cell.angle_beta   90.00
_cell.angle_gamma   90.00
#
_symmetry.space_group_name_H-M   'P 1'
#
loop_
_entity.id
_entity.type
_entity.pdbx_description
1 polymer ?
#
loop_
_entity_poly.entity_id
_entity_poly.type
_entity_poly.pdbx_seq_one_letter_code
_entity_poly.pdbx_strand_id
1 'polypeptide(L)'
;MVDTDTERARRVLELADALLDAETAAVASALADVAPDVAREVRELLDVDGSGVELESFEVTEALAYAMDVPEPVAFAPDGYELHERIGRGAMGEVYRATQLVPRREVALKRVDGDGLREAQALADASHPAIPAVYAVGETPGCAYVAMELVRGEPLGAWSARASVGDRLDLLERLCRAVHAIHGAGVLHRDLKAANVLVDATGPRLVDFGLAVDVEGSDGGLAGTLRTMADEVLAGGAATVQSDVFSLACLIVEVCTGELAMPPGRTPAAQRRARASWTPPSPDGPLGSIVARGLAEPALRYRTAEALADDLHRLRTGRIPHAHAATPVERLGLLGRRHRRTIGWAVAVLAALSVGAGWPVVRQVLHERAAEARVDQVLADGQGGTGGDIERLTGLLALEVVQGTDAADRARLARAAAYRTAGDTDRELEDLALVFAAGGPSRPVAASRLAGILAERRQWSAVDAVWPSVPDAGRRAELSAAAGAGLRDAQRDGLPGMVGIILRGRRTAWRARELWPVDGGFVGYLPGTGLVMGPSLERQPVEAW
;
A
#
# COMPACT_ATOMS: atom_id res chain seq x y z
N MET A 1 0.82 62.75 -21.30
CA MET A 1 2.27 63.03 -21.45
C MET A 1 2.97 61.71 -21.25
N VAL A 2 3.29 61.02 -22.34
CA VAL A 2 4.11 59.80 -22.29
C VAL A 2 5.52 60.25 -21.94
N ASP A 3 6.11 59.60 -20.95
CA ASP A 3 7.47 59.83 -20.48
C ASP A 3 8.45 59.54 -21.63
N THR A 4 9.11 60.58 -22.13
CA THR A 4 10.04 60.53 -23.26
C THR A 4 11.20 59.56 -23.03
N ASP A 5 11.55 59.30 -21.76
CA ASP A 5 12.60 58.34 -21.40
C ASP A 5 12.14 56.88 -21.58
N THR A 6 10.85 56.60 -21.39
CA THR A 6 10.30 55.25 -21.57
C THR A 6 10.22 54.88 -23.05
N GLU A 7 9.83 55.83 -23.91
CA GLU A 7 9.76 55.62 -25.35
C GLU A 7 11.16 55.48 -25.97
N ARG A 8 12.13 56.23 -25.45
CA ARG A 8 13.53 56.11 -25.83
C ARG A 8 14.11 54.73 -25.48
N ALA A 9 13.87 54.25 -24.26
CA ALA A 9 14.32 52.94 -23.82
C ALA A 9 13.71 51.78 -24.64
N ARG A 10 12.43 51.89 -25.02
CA ARG A 10 11.75 50.94 -25.90
C ARG A 10 12.43 50.86 -27.27
N ARG A 11 12.72 52.03 -27.85
CA ARG A 11 13.33 52.14 -29.19
C ARG A 11 14.76 51.61 -29.21
N VAL A 12 15.52 51.81 -28.13
CA VAL A 12 16.86 51.23 -27.94
C VAL A 12 16.80 49.70 -27.89
N LEU A 13 15.86 49.14 -27.13
CA LEU A 13 15.72 47.68 -26.98
C LEU A 13 15.24 47.01 -28.27
N GLU A 14 14.27 47.60 -28.97
CA GLU A 14 13.78 47.08 -30.26
C GLU A 14 14.86 47.13 -31.35
N LEU A 15 15.66 48.20 -31.40
CA LEU A 15 16.77 48.30 -32.33
C LEU A 15 17.89 47.32 -31.97
N ALA A 16 18.18 47.10 -30.68
CA ALA A 16 19.16 46.12 -30.25
C ALA A 16 18.72 44.70 -30.60
N ASP A 17 17.46 44.33 -30.34
CA ASP A 17 16.90 43.01 -30.62
C ASP A 17 16.92 42.69 -32.12
N ALA A 18 16.58 43.68 -32.96
CA ALA A 18 16.64 43.56 -34.42
C ALA A 18 18.07 43.46 -34.98
N LEU A 19 19.09 43.88 -34.22
CA LEU A 19 20.49 43.87 -34.64
C LEU A 19 21.30 42.72 -34.03
N LEU A 20 20.71 41.91 -33.15
CA LEU A 20 21.37 40.77 -32.50
C LEU A 20 21.87 39.71 -33.49
N ASP A 21 21.23 39.61 -34.66
CA ASP A 21 21.58 38.65 -35.71
C ASP A 21 22.27 39.29 -36.93
N ALA A 22 22.63 40.58 -36.85
CA ALA A 22 23.16 41.36 -37.98
C ALA A 22 24.71 41.46 -38.02
N GLU A 23 25.27 41.51 -39.23
CA GLU A 23 26.71 41.65 -39.53
C GLU A 23 27.31 42.99 -38.98
N THR A 24 28.53 43.00 -38.44
CA THR A 24 29.15 44.18 -37.79
C THR A 24 29.20 45.43 -38.68
N ALA A 25 29.35 45.24 -40.00
CA ALA A 25 29.35 46.34 -40.98
C ALA A 25 27.93 46.89 -41.23
N ALA A 26 26.90 46.04 -41.19
CA ALA A 26 25.50 46.44 -41.31
C ALA A 26 25.02 47.17 -40.06
N VAL A 27 25.42 46.71 -38.86
CA VAL A 27 25.20 47.41 -37.59
C VAL A 27 25.84 48.80 -37.63
N ALA A 28 27.08 48.93 -38.10
CA ALA A 28 27.75 50.22 -38.21
C ALA A 28 27.06 51.17 -39.20
N SER A 29 26.56 50.65 -40.33
CA SER A 29 25.80 51.42 -41.32
C SER A 29 24.42 51.83 -40.81
N ALA A 30 23.66 50.93 -40.17
CA ALA A 30 22.34 51.22 -39.61
C ALA A 30 22.42 52.25 -38.46
N LEU A 31 23.45 52.16 -37.63
CA LEU A 31 23.70 53.11 -36.55
C LEU A 31 24.22 54.47 -37.04
N ALA A 32 24.55 54.64 -38.32
CA ALA A 32 24.97 55.92 -38.90
C ALA A 32 23.78 56.87 -39.12
N ASP A 33 22.58 56.32 -39.34
CA ASP A 33 21.35 57.09 -39.60
C ASP A 33 20.52 57.35 -38.33
N VAL A 34 20.97 56.85 -37.18
CA VAL A 34 20.29 56.99 -35.86
C VAL A 34 20.99 58.05 -35.00
N ALA A 35 20.24 58.69 -34.11
CA ALA A 35 20.78 59.70 -33.19
C ALA A 35 22.00 59.17 -32.39
N PRO A 36 23.11 59.95 -32.27
CA PRO A 36 24.39 59.46 -31.76
C PRO A 36 24.35 58.87 -30.34
N ASP A 37 23.43 59.37 -29.52
CA ASP A 37 23.20 58.96 -28.14
C ASP A 37 22.51 57.58 -28.05
N VAL A 38 21.52 57.32 -28.90
CA VAL A 38 20.85 56.02 -29.04
C VAL A 38 21.81 54.99 -29.63
N ALA A 39 22.58 55.39 -30.64
CA ALA A 39 23.57 54.52 -31.26
C ALA A 39 24.70 54.10 -30.29
N ARG A 40 25.06 54.95 -29.32
CA ARG A 40 26.03 54.59 -28.28
C ARG A 40 25.45 53.56 -27.30
N GLU A 41 24.20 53.72 -26.91
CA GLU A 41 23.51 52.85 -25.96
C GLU A 41 23.25 51.45 -26.54
N VAL A 42 22.89 51.38 -27.82
CA VAL A 42 22.77 50.10 -28.56
C VAL A 42 24.12 49.41 -28.70
N ARG A 43 25.21 50.15 -28.96
CA ARG A 43 26.57 49.56 -28.97
C ARG A 43 26.95 49.00 -27.60
N GLU A 44 26.64 49.71 -26.51
CA GLU A 44 26.89 49.21 -25.13
C GLU A 44 26.09 47.94 -24.80
N LEU A 45 24.88 47.78 -25.35
CA LEU A 45 24.05 46.58 -25.20
C LEU A 45 24.56 45.39 -26.03
N LEU A 46 25.02 45.64 -27.26
CA LEU A 46 25.52 44.60 -28.17
C LEU A 46 26.96 44.16 -27.86
N ASP A 47 27.76 44.98 -27.17
CA ASP A 47 29.14 44.67 -26.77
C ASP A 47 29.21 43.79 -25.49
N VAL A 48 28.07 43.33 -24.97
CA VAL A 48 27.97 42.37 -23.85
C VAL A 48 27.93 40.93 -24.37
N ASP A 49 29.01 40.50 -25.01
CA ASP A 49 29.56 39.14 -25.04
C ASP A 49 30.47 39.02 -26.27
N GLY A 50 31.74 39.34 -26.08
CA GLY A 50 32.79 39.37 -27.12
C GLY A 50 33.13 38.01 -27.73
N SER A 51 32.22 37.42 -28.51
CA SER A 51 32.53 36.36 -29.46
C SER A 51 31.85 36.64 -30.79
N GLY A 52 32.64 37.18 -31.74
CA GLY A 52 32.20 37.49 -33.08
C GLY A 52 31.63 36.29 -33.82
N VAL A 53 30.56 36.54 -34.57
CA VAL A 53 29.94 35.62 -35.52
C VAL A 53 29.76 36.38 -36.83
N GLU A 54 30.29 35.84 -37.93
CA GLU A 54 30.14 36.35 -39.31
C GLU A 54 28.86 35.80 -39.92
N LEU A 55 27.87 36.62 -40.37
CA LEU A 55 26.72 36.16 -41.18
C LEU A 55 26.04 37.30 -42.01
N GLU A 56 25.54 36.91 -43.20
CA GLU A 56 25.32 37.66 -44.46
C GLU A 56 24.23 38.78 -44.53
N SER A 57 24.32 39.60 -45.59
CA SER A 57 23.94 41.02 -45.63
C SER A 57 22.58 41.41 -46.28
N PHE A 58 21.59 40.51 -46.40
CA PHE A 58 20.37 40.82 -47.20
C PHE A 58 19.06 41.03 -46.40
N GLU A 59 18.95 40.60 -45.14
CA GLU A 59 17.68 40.66 -44.36
C GLU A 59 17.51 41.94 -43.52
N VAL A 60 18.60 42.66 -43.22
CA VAL A 60 18.62 43.80 -42.29
C VAL A 60 17.87 45.03 -42.83
N THR A 61 17.84 45.21 -44.15
CA THR A 61 17.27 46.41 -44.79
C THR A 61 15.73 46.39 -44.78
N GLU A 62 15.12 45.21 -44.80
CA GLU A 62 13.66 45.03 -44.79
C GLU A 62 13.11 45.19 -43.36
N ALA A 63 13.85 44.72 -42.35
CA ALA A 63 13.54 44.92 -40.94
C ALA A 63 13.58 46.41 -40.51
N LEU A 64 14.53 47.19 -41.06
CA LEU A 64 14.63 48.64 -40.81
C LEU A 64 13.48 49.44 -41.43
N ALA A 65 13.02 49.05 -42.62
CA ALA A 65 11.86 49.68 -43.26
C ALA A 65 10.56 49.42 -42.47
N TYR A 66 10.41 48.23 -41.88
CA TYR A 66 9.28 47.89 -41.02
C TYR A 66 9.29 48.65 -39.69
N ALA A 67 10.46 48.84 -39.07
CA ALA A 67 10.60 49.58 -37.82
C ALA A 67 10.32 51.09 -37.94
N MET A 68 10.43 51.66 -39.15
CA MET A 68 10.22 53.08 -39.41
C MET A 68 8.77 53.46 -39.77
N ASP A 69 7.88 52.49 -40.00
CA ASP A 69 6.47 52.69 -40.41
C ASP A 69 5.45 52.32 -39.31
N VAL A 70 5.85 52.34 -38.03
CA VAL A 70 4.95 52.02 -36.91
C VAL A 70 3.97 53.19 -36.68
N PRO A 71 2.64 53.00 -36.89
CA PRO A 71 1.65 54.04 -36.61
C PRO A 71 1.65 54.40 -35.11
N GLU A 72 1.39 55.66 -34.76
CA GLU A 72 1.23 56.05 -33.35
C GLU A 72 0.19 55.15 -32.65
N PRO A 73 0.46 54.65 -31.43
CA PRO A 73 -0.47 53.77 -30.74
C PRO A 73 -1.77 54.51 -30.48
N VAL A 74 -2.84 54.07 -31.14
CA VAL A 74 -4.20 54.54 -30.89
C VAL A 74 -4.51 54.30 -29.41
N ALA A 75 -4.95 55.33 -28.70
CA ALA A 75 -5.25 55.23 -27.28
C ALA A 75 -6.29 54.13 -27.03
N PHE A 76 -5.94 53.11 -26.24
CA PHE A 76 -6.88 52.07 -25.82
C PHE A 76 -7.93 52.71 -24.90
N ALA A 77 -9.11 53.00 -25.46
CA ALA A 77 -10.22 53.66 -24.77
C ALA A 77 -11.56 53.12 -25.30
N PRO A 78 -11.91 51.87 -24.99
CA PRO A 78 -13.14 51.27 -25.47
C PRO A 78 -14.37 51.98 -24.87
N ASP A 79 -15.35 52.25 -25.73
CA ASP A 79 -16.58 52.95 -25.37
C ASP A 79 -17.35 52.23 -24.24
N GLY A 80 -17.88 53.01 -23.30
CA GLY A 80 -18.66 52.48 -22.18
C GLY A 80 -17.82 51.97 -21.00
N TYR A 81 -16.49 52.14 -21.03
CA TYR A 81 -15.58 51.80 -19.95
C TYR A 81 -14.75 53.00 -19.50
N GLU A 82 -14.62 53.15 -18.19
CA GLU A 82 -13.67 54.07 -17.56
C GLU A 82 -12.44 53.26 -17.14
N LEU A 83 -11.31 53.48 -17.80
CA LEU A 83 -10.03 52.82 -17.51
C LEU A 83 -9.38 53.39 -16.25
N HIS A 84 -8.91 52.50 -15.37
CA HIS A 84 -8.10 52.84 -14.20
C HIS A 84 -6.66 52.36 -14.42
N GLU A 85 -6.01 51.85 -13.38
CA GLU A 85 -4.64 51.33 -13.47
C GLU A 85 -4.54 50.02 -14.27
N ARG A 86 -3.38 49.82 -14.89
CA ARG A 86 -3.00 48.53 -15.50
C ARG A 86 -2.70 47.53 -14.39
N ILE A 87 -3.40 46.40 -14.40
CA ILE A 87 -3.26 45.33 -13.39
C ILE A 87 -2.43 44.14 -13.89
N GLY A 88 -2.21 44.03 -15.21
CA GLY A 88 -1.36 43.00 -15.80
C GLY A 88 -0.75 43.46 -17.12
N ARG A 89 0.49 43.03 -17.39
CA ARG A 89 1.12 43.13 -18.71
C ARG A 89 1.87 41.83 -18.95
N GLY A 90 1.51 41.14 -20.01
CA GLY A 90 2.16 39.92 -20.44
C GLY A 90 2.32 39.90 -21.95
N ALA A 91 2.83 38.79 -22.45
CA ALA A 91 3.00 38.60 -23.88
C ALA A 91 1.68 38.40 -24.65
N MET A 92 0.55 38.33 -23.93
CA MET A 92 -0.81 38.14 -24.45
C MET A 92 -1.66 39.42 -24.33
N GLY A 93 -1.01 40.58 -24.18
CA GLY A 93 -1.65 41.89 -24.08
C GLY A 93 -1.64 42.49 -22.67
N GLU A 94 -2.33 43.63 -22.56
CA GLU A 94 -2.43 44.42 -21.33
C GLU A 94 -3.81 44.24 -20.70
N VAL A 95 -3.84 44.11 -19.37
CA VAL A 95 -5.08 43.98 -18.60
C VAL A 95 -5.19 45.18 -17.67
N TYR A 96 -6.34 45.85 -17.72
CA TYR A 96 -6.63 47.04 -16.92
C TYR A 96 -7.77 46.77 -15.95
N ARG A 97 -7.70 47.38 -14.76
CA ARG A 97 -8.91 47.57 -13.96
C ARG A 97 -9.72 48.66 -14.66
N ALA A 98 -11.00 48.40 -14.90
CA ALA A 98 -11.90 49.37 -15.50
C ALA A 98 -13.26 49.35 -14.80
N THR A 99 -14.03 50.43 -14.95
CA THR A 99 -15.45 50.47 -14.59
C THR A 99 -16.28 50.46 -15.86
N GLN A 100 -17.04 49.37 -16.07
CA GLN A 100 -18.12 49.39 -17.06
C GLN A 100 -19.18 50.39 -16.59
N LEU A 101 -19.62 51.28 -17.46
CA LEU A 101 -20.58 52.34 -17.11
C LEU A 101 -22.02 51.82 -17.01
N VAL A 102 -22.40 50.89 -17.91
CA VAL A 102 -23.75 50.30 -17.96
C VAL A 102 -23.69 48.79 -18.24
N PRO A 103 -24.22 47.93 -17.34
CA PRO A 103 -24.49 48.25 -15.93
C PRO A 103 -23.20 48.67 -15.22
N ARG A 104 -23.30 49.52 -14.19
CA ARG A 104 -22.11 50.01 -13.48
C ARG A 104 -21.46 48.89 -12.67
N ARG A 105 -20.26 48.46 -13.04
CA ARG A 105 -19.47 47.45 -12.31
C ARG A 105 -17.97 47.56 -12.60
N GLU A 106 -17.15 47.10 -11.67
CA GLU A 106 -15.72 46.92 -11.92
C GLU A 106 -15.48 45.65 -12.75
N VAL A 107 -14.54 45.74 -13.69
CA VAL A 107 -14.17 44.67 -14.62
C VAL A 107 -12.65 44.63 -14.79
N ALA A 108 -12.15 43.46 -15.16
CA ALA A 108 -10.84 43.33 -15.78
C ALA A 108 -11.04 43.48 -17.29
N LEU A 109 -10.33 44.43 -17.90
CA LEU A 109 -10.43 44.74 -19.31
C LEU A 109 -9.12 44.37 -20.00
N LYS A 110 -9.15 43.25 -20.72
CA LYS A 110 -7.99 42.73 -21.46
C LYS A 110 -8.03 43.26 -22.88
N ARG A 111 -6.96 43.92 -23.30
CA ARG A 111 -6.72 44.24 -24.71
C ARG A 111 -6.26 42.97 -25.43
N VAL A 112 -6.82 42.73 -26.61
CA VAL A 112 -6.54 41.57 -27.44
C VAL A 112 -6.21 42.06 -28.85
N ASP A 113 -5.13 41.53 -29.43
CA ASP A 113 -4.73 41.86 -30.80
C ASP A 113 -5.16 40.70 -31.74
N GLY A 114 -5.53 41.00 -32.98
CA GLY A 114 -5.76 40.00 -34.05
C GLY A 114 -6.84 38.92 -33.78
N ASP A 115 -6.51 37.66 -34.09
CA ASP A 115 -7.39 36.46 -34.08
C ASP A 115 -8.00 36.11 -32.70
N GLY A 116 -7.57 36.77 -31.63
CA GLY A 116 -8.04 36.50 -30.28
C GLY A 116 -9.49 36.84 -29.98
N LEU A 117 -10.17 37.57 -30.89
CA LEU A 117 -11.61 37.83 -30.79
C LEU A 117 -12.44 36.54 -30.84
N ARG A 118 -12.06 35.58 -31.70
CA ARG A 118 -12.78 34.29 -31.84
C ARG A 118 -12.63 33.42 -30.60
N GLU A 119 -11.42 33.32 -30.06
CA GLU A 119 -11.17 32.54 -28.85
C GLU A 119 -11.84 33.18 -27.62
N ALA A 120 -11.89 34.52 -27.56
CA ALA A 120 -12.60 35.24 -26.52
C ALA A 120 -14.12 34.97 -26.54
N GLN A 121 -14.71 34.87 -27.72
CA GLN A 121 -16.12 34.50 -27.90
C GLN A 121 -16.37 33.06 -27.43
N ALA A 122 -15.52 32.11 -27.84
CA ALA A 122 -15.64 30.71 -27.39
C ALA A 122 -15.46 30.56 -25.87
N LEU A 123 -14.59 31.37 -25.25
CA LEU A 123 -14.42 31.40 -23.80
C LEU A 123 -15.66 31.93 -23.07
N ALA A 124 -16.43 32.84 -23.68
CA ALA A 124 -17.67 33.34 -23.08
C ALA A 124 -18.74 32.24 -22.90
N ASP A 125 -18.68 31.18 -23.71
CA ASP A 125 -19.56 30.02 -23.59
C ASP A 125 -19.10 29.04 -22.49
N ALA A 126 -17.86 29.16 -22.00
CA ALA A 126 -17.32 28.30 -20.95
C ALA A 126 -17.84 28.72 -19.57
N SER A 127 -18.92 28.07 -19.11
CA SER A 127 -19.46 28.27 -17.76
C SER A 127 -18.83 27.32 -16.74
N HIS A 128 -18.02 27.84 -15.83
CA HIS A 128 -17.49 27.09 -14.68
C HIS A 128 -17.14 28.03 -13.51
N PRO A 129 -17.34 27.63 -12.23
CA PRO A 129 -17.07 28.50 -11.08
C PRO A 129 -15.63 29.03 -10.98
N ALA A 130 -14.68 28.24 -11.46
CA ALA A 130 -13.26 28.60 -11.47
C ALA A 130 -12.83 29.41 -12.70
N ILE A 131 -13.74 29.75 -13.62
CA ILE A 131 -13.47 30.60 -14.79
C ILE A 131 -14.14 31.96 -14.53
N PRO A 132 -13.40 33.08 -14.59
CA PRO A 132 -13.99 34.42 -14.51
C PRO A 132 -15.03 34.62 -15.61
N ALA A 133 -16.19 35.16 -15.25
CA ALA A 133 -17.25 35.38 -16.22
C ALA A 133 -16.81 36.41 -17.28
N VAL A 134 -16.99 36.08 -18.57
CA VAL A 134 -16.83 37.04 -19.66
C VAL A 134 -18.14 37.84 -19.77
N TYR A 135 -18.01 39.16 -19.71
CA TYR A 135 -19.14 40.07 -19.73
C TYR A 135 -19.42 40.66 -21.11
N ALA A 136 -18.36 40.95 -21.85
CA ALA A 136 -18.45 41.48 -23.21
C ALA A 136 -17.15 41.20 -23.96
N VAL A 137 -17.29 41.00 -25.27
CA VAL A 137 -16.20 41.02 -26.23
C VAL A 137 -16.54 42.11 -27.23
N GLY A 138 -15.58 42.97 -27.56
CA GLY A 138 -15.80 44.09 -28.46
C GLY A 138 -14.54 44.53 -29.18
N GLU A 139 -14.72 45.49 -30.06
CA GLU A 139 -13.64 46.10 -30.84
C GLU A 139 -13.57 47.59 -30.51
N THR A 140 -12.37 48.13 -30.53
CA THR A 140 -12.06 49.56 -30.43
C THR A 140 -11.04 49.90 -31.52
N PRO A 141 -10.89 51.16 -31.96
CA PRO A 141 -9.95 51.47 -33.04
C PRO A 141 -8.54 50.92 -32.75
N GLY A 142 -8.07 50.01 -33.60
CA GLY A 142 -6.75 49.39 -33.51
C GLY A 142 -6.62 48.12 -32.67
N CYS A 143 -7.64 47.66 -31.93
CA CYS A 143 -7.58 46.39 -31.19
C CYS A 143 -8.95 45.85 -30.74
N ALA A 144 -9.00 44.57 -30.36
CA ALA A 144 -10.13 43.98 -29.67
C ALA A 144 -9.98 44.11 -28.15
N TYR A 145 -11.07 43.92 -27.41
CA TYR A 145 -11.06 43.83 -25.96
C TYR A 145 -12.02 42.78 -25.43
N VAL A 146 -11.69 42.27 -24.25
CA VAL A 146 -12.52 41.36 -23.47
C VAL A 146 -12.73 41.97 -22.09
N ALA A 147 -13.97 42.28 -21.76
CA ALA A 147 -14.38 42.66 -20.42
C ALA A 147 -14.80 41.42 -19.65
N MET A 148 -14.15 41.16 -18.52
CA MET A 148 -14.39 39.98 -17.69
C MET A 148 -14.47 40.35 -16.21
N GLU A 149 -14.90 39.39 -15.40
CA GLU A 149 -14.94 39.53 -13.94
C GLU A 149 -13.56 39.90 -13.38
N LEU A 150 -13.51 40.98 -12.60
CA LEU A 150 -12.33 41.36 -11.84
C LEU A 150 -12.20 40.44 -10.62
N VAL A 151 -11.32 39.44 -10.71
CA VAL A 151 -11.07 38.50 -9.61
C VAL A 151 -10.24 39.18 -8.52
N ARG A 152 -10.76 39.16 -7.29
CA ARG A 152 -10.06 39.63 -6.09
C ARG A 152 -9.60 38.42 -5.27
N GLY A 153 -8.48 37.83 -5.66
CA GLY A 153 -7.90 36.67 -5.00
C GLY A 153 -6.40 36.86 -4.72
N GLU A 154 -5.86 36.00 -3.87
CA GLU A 154 -4.41 35.93 -3.66
C GLU A 154 -3.76 35.03 -4.72
N PRO A 155 -2.49 35.27 -5.13
CA PRO A 155 -1.80 34.41 -6.08
C PRO A 155 -1.64 32.98 -5.54
N LEU A 156 -1.82 31.97 -6.40
CA LEU A 156 -1.77 30.55 -6.02
C LEU A 156 -0.47 30.16 -5.32
N GLY A 157 0.68 30.72 -5.73
CA GLY A 157 1.97 30.45 -5.09
C GLY A 157 2.03 30.90 -3.63
N ALA A 158 1.40 32.03 -3.29
CA ALA A 158 1.33 32.51 -1.91
C ALA A 158 0.33 31.69 -1.08
N TRP A 159 -0.83 31.35 -1.68
CA TRP A 159 -1.83 30.51 -1.03
C TRP A 159 -1.31 29.09 -0.74
N SER A 160 -0.62 28.48 -1.71
CA SER A 160 -0.17 27.09 -1.62
C SER A 160 0.87 26.92 -0.50
N ALA A 161 1.76 27.89 -0.29
CA ALA A 161 2.77 27.85 0.75
C ALA A 161 2.19 27.63 2.16
N ARG A 162 0.98 28.16 2.42
CA ARG A 162 0.27 28.06 3.71
C ARG A 162 -0.85 27.02 3.76
N ALA A 163 -1.27 26.49 2.61
CA ALA A 163 -2.36 25.52 2.50
C ALA A 163 -1.94 24.11 2.93
N SER A 164 -2.87 23.35 3.50
CA SER A 164 -2.64 21.93 3.79
C SER A 164 -2.55 21.11 2.50
N VAL A 165 -1.94 19.93 2.55
CA VAL A 165 -1.87 19.02 1.39
C VAL A 165 -3.27 18.68 0.87
N GLY A 166 -4.24 18.50 1.78
CA GLY A 166 -5.63 18.21 1.40
C GLY A 166 -6.29 19.35 0.63
N ASP A 167 -6.08 20.59 1.07
CA ASP A 167 -6.62 21.78 0.39
C ASP A 167 -5.98 21.99 -0.97
N ARG A 168 -4.65 21.81 -1.07
CA ARG A 168 -3.93 21.88 -2.36
C ARG A 168 -4.48 20.88 -3.37
N LEU A 169 -4.71 19.64 -2.95
CA LEU A 169 -5.27 18.60 -3.81
C LEU A 169 -6.72 18.93 -4.23
N ASP A 170 -7.54 19.45 -3.32
CA ASP A 170 -8.91 19.89 -3.66
C ASP A 170 -8.90 21.04 -4.67
N LEU A 171 -8.01 22.01 -4.49
CA LEU A 171 -7.86 23.13 -5.41
C LEU A 171 -7.39 22.67 -6.80
N LEU A 172 -6.37 21.80 -6.85
CA LEU A 172 -5.84 21.26 -8.10
C LEU A 172 -6.89 20.40 -8.83
N GLU A 173 -7.69 19.61 -8.10
CA GLU A 173 -8.84 18.87 -8.66
C GLU A 173 -9.82 19.82 -9.35
N ARG A 174 -10.25 20.90 -8.66
CA ARG A 174 -11.17 21.91 -9.23
C ARG A 174 -10.58 22.63 -10.43
N LEU A 175 -9.29 22.94 -10.40
CA LEU A 175 -8.59 23.60 -11.49
C LEU A 175 -8.54 22.70 -12.75
N CYS A 176 -8.25 21.41 -12.58
CA CYS A 176 -8.28 20.46 -13.70
C CYS A 176 -9.68 20.35 -14.32
N ARG A 177 -10.74 20.40 -13.51
CA ARG A 177 -12.13 20.45 -14.00
C ARG A 177 -12.45 21.77 -14.75
N ALA A 178 -11.91 22.89 -14.28
CA ALA A 178 -12.03 24.18 -14.97
C ALA A 178 -11.37 24.16 -16.35
N VAL A 179 -10.16 23.61 -16.44
CA VAL A 179 -9.43 23.43 -17.71
C VAL A 179 -10.19 22.48 -18.63
N HIS A 180 -10.79 21.41 -18.09
CA HIS A 180 -11.64 20.55 -18.90
C HIS A 180 -12.88 21.28 -19.46
N ALA A 181 -13.48 22.19 -18.68
CA ALA A 181 -14.64 22.96 -19.11
C ALA A 181 -14.31 23.88 -20.31
N ILE A 182 -13.17 24.58 -20.30
CA ILE A 182 -12.74 25.38 -21.46
C ILE A 182 -12.41 24.48 -22.68
N HIS A 183 -11.83 23.30 -22.45
CA HIS A 183 -11.58 22.33 -23.54
C HIS A 183 -12.90 21.90 -24.19
N GLY A 184 -13.95 21.71 -23.39
CA GLY A 184 -15.30 21.41 -23.88
C GLY A 184 -15.93 22.54 -24.70
N ALA A 185 -15.54 23.79 -24.45
CA ALA A 185 -15.89 24.96 -25.26
C ALA A 185 -14.99 25.16 -26.49
N GLY A 186 -14.02 24.27 -26.73
CA GLY A 186 -13.09 24.36 -27.85
C GLY A 186 -11.91 25.31 -27.64
N VAL A 187 -11.68 25.78 -26.41
CA VAL A 187 -10.60 26.71 -26.06
C VAL A 187 -9.48 25.98 -25.33
N LEU A 188 -8.23 26.20 -25.75
CA LEU A 188 -7.03 25.77 -25.03
C LEU A 188 -6.48 26.94 -24.21
N HIS A 189 -5.92 26.67 -23.04
CA HIS A 189 -5.37 27.74 -22.21
C HIS A 189 -3.99 28.22 -22.68
N ARG A 190 -3.11 27.30 -23.09
CA ARG A 190 -1.76 27.53 -23.65
C ARG A 190 -0.69 28.12 -22.71
N ASP A 191 -1.07 28.82 -21.64
CA ASP A 191 -0.14 29.36 -20.63
C ASP A 191 -0.56 29.02 -19.19
N LEU A 192 -0.82 27.74 -18.90
CA LEU A 192 -1.15 27.30 -17.54
C LEU A 192 0.08 27.36 -16.63
N LYS A 193 -0.01 28.19 -15.58
CA LYS A 193 1.04 28.38 -14.56
C LYS A 193 0.46 28.99 -13.29
N ALA A 194 1.21 28.91 -12.19
CA ALA A 194 0.73 29.40 -10.89
C ALA A 194 0.42 30.91 -10.87
N ALA A 195 1.12 31.70 -11.68
CA ALA A 195 0.88 33.14 -11.81
C ALA A 195 -0.48 33.48 -12.45
N ASN A 196 -1.06 32.54 -13.21
CA ASN A 196 -2.35 32.71 -13.89
C ASN A 196 -3.50 32.09 -13.08
N VAL A 197 -3.27 31.76 -11.80
CA VAL A 197 -4.30 31.25 -10.90
C VAL A 197 -4.35 32.10 -9.65
N LEU A 198 -5.52 32.68 -9.40
CA LEU A 198 -5.84 33.37 -8.16
C LEU A 198 -6.70 32.47 -7.28
N VAL A 199 -6.65 32.67 -5.97
CA VAL A 199 -7.49 31.96 -5.02
C VAL A 199 -8.30 32.97 -4.23
N ASP A 200 -9.62 32.87 -4.34
CA ASP A 200 -10.56 33.70 -3.57
C ASP A 200 -11.34 32.85 -2.55
N ALA A 201 -12.34 33.44 -1.89
CA ALA A 201 -13.15 32.75 -0.90
C ALA A 201 -13.97 31.56 -1.47
N THR A 202 -14.17 31.50 -2.78
CA THR A 202 -14.93 30.45 -3.47
C THR A 202 -14.04 29.33 -4.00
N GLY A 203 -12.75 29.60 -4.22
CA GLY A 203 -11.74 28.62 -4.63
C GLY A 203 -10.79 29.16 -5.70
N PRO A 204 -10.21 28.29 -6.54
CA PRO A 204 -9.32 28.72 -7.61
C PRO A 204 -10.09 29.47 -8.69
N ARG A 205 -9.47 30.52 -9.23
CA ARG A 205 -9.93 31.33 -10.36
C ARG A 205 -8.81 31.35 -11.39
N LEU A 206 -9.05 30.72 -12.54
CA LEU A 206 -8.11 30.64 -13.66
C LEU A 206 -8.24 31.92 -14.48
N VAL A 207 -7.20 32.75 -14.45
CA VAL A 207 -7.14 34.04 -15.16
C VAL A 207 -6.18 33.94 -16.35
N ASP A 208 -6.20 34.94 -17.23
CA ASP A 208 -5.27 35.06 -18.35
C ASP A 208 -5.20 33.84 -19.30
N PHE A 209 -6.32 33.63 -20.00
CA PHE A 209 -6.38 32.71 -21.13
C PHE A 209 -5.48 33.21 -22.28
N GLY A 210 -4.78 32.26 -22.90
CA GLY A 210 -3.82 32.51 -23.97
C GLY A 210 -4.42 32.82 -25.33
N LEU A 211 -5.30 33.83 -25.35
CA LEU A 211 -6.18 34.18 -26.45
C LEU A 211 -5.50 34.71 -27.72
N ALA A 212 -4.19 34.60 -27.93
CA ALA A 212 -3.56 35.31 -29.06
C ALA A 212 -2.21 34.77 -29.55
N VAL A 213 -1.91 33.48 -29.41
CA VAL A 213 -0.64 32.96 -29.95
C VAL A 213 -0.89 31.68 -30.73
N ASP A 214 -0.99 31.84 -32.05
CA ASP A 214 -0.57 30.79 -32.97
C ASP A 214 0.96 30.74 -32.92
N VAL A 215 1.49 29.53 -32.68
CA VAL A 215 2.93 29.25 -32.63
C VAL A 215 3.51 29.14 -34.05
N GLU A 216 2.68 29.33 -35.08
CA GLU A 216 3.12 29.36 -36.46
C GLU A 216 3.67 30.75 -36.82
N GLY A 217 4.99 30.89 -36.71
CA GLY A 217 5.74 31.78 -37.60
C GLY A 217 5.91 33.25 -37.20
N SER A 218 5.87 33.62 -35.92
CA SER A 218 6.33 34.95 -35.49
C SER A 218 7.61 34.85 -34.66
N ASP A 219 8.74 35.26 -35.25
CA ASP A 219 10.01 35.59 -34.58
C ASP A 219 9.87 36.88 -33.74
N GLY A 220 8.87 36.93 -32.86
CA GLY A 220 8.57 38.07 -32.01
C GLY A 220 8.09 37.60 -30.64
N GLY A 221 8.97 37.70 -29.64
CA GLY A 221 8.64 37.64 -28.21
C GLY A 221 7.88 36.39 -27.78
N LEU A 222 8.61 35.30 -27.52
CA LEU A 222 8.06 34.00 -27.12
C LEU A 222 7.10 34.13 -25.93
N ALA A 223 5.81 34.16 -26.26
CA ALA A 223 4.75 34.57 -25.36
C ALA A 223 4.26 33.41 -24.48
N GLY A 224 5.15 32.90 -23.64
CA GLY A 224 4.76 32.02 -22.56
C GLY A 224 5.95 31.66 -21.69
N THR A 225 5.66 31.13 -20.52
CA THR A 225 6.73 30.68 -19.64
C THR A 225 7.24 29.34 -20.18
N LEU A 226 8.26 29.38 -21.04
CA LEU A 226 8.91 28.23 -21.70
C LEU A 226 8.96 26.93 -20.88
N ARG A 227 9.20 27.05 -19.57
CA ARG A 227 9.27 25.92 -18.63
C ARG A 227 7.97 25.10 -18.52
N THR A 228 6.79 25.69 -18.68
CA THR A 228 5.50 24.99 -18.58
C THR A 228 4.97 24.56 -19.94
N MET A 229 5.59 24.97 -21.05
CA MET A 229 5.24 24.52 -22.39
C MET A 229 5.61 23.04 -22.56
N ALA A 230 4.74 22.29 -23.25
CA ALA A 230 4.99 20.90 -23.59
C ALA A 230 6.03 20.78 -24.71
N ASP A 231 6.75 19.65 -24.78
CA ASP A 231 7.86 19.48 -25.73
C ASP A 231 7.42 19.59 -27.19
N GLU A 232 6.21 19.12 -27.52
CA GLU A 232 5.64 19.26 -28.86
C GLU A 232 5.37 20.72 -29.25
N VAL A 233 5.00 21.57 -28.28
CA VAL A 233 4.79 23.00 -28.49
C VAL A 233 6.12 23.73 -28.61
N LEU A 234 7.10 23.36 -27.77
CA LEU A 234 8.48 23.87 -27.85
C LEU A 234 9.19 23.51 -29.16
N ALA A 235 8.69 22.50 -29.88
CA ALA A 235 9.16 22.10 -31.19
C ALA A 235 8.45 22.83 -32.34
N GLY A 236 7.54 23.76 -32.04
CA GLY A 236 6.73 24.49 -33.04
C GLY A 236 5.46 23.76 -33.46
N GLY A 237 5.09 22.66 -32.78
CA GLY A 237 3.81 21.99 -33.01
C GLY A 237 2.64 22.77 -32.42
N ALA A 238 1.44 22.53 -32.96
CA ALA A 238 0.21 23.13 -32.44
C ALA A 238 -0.09 22.67 -31.00
N ALA A 239 -0.56 23.59 -30.17
CA ALA A 239 -1.02 23.26 -28.82
C ALA A 239 -2.24 22.33 -28.86
N THR A 240 -2.31 21.41 -27.92
CA THR A 240 -3.42 20.44 -27.78
C THR A 240 -3.93 20.37 -26.35
N VAL A 241 -5.03 19.65 -26.13
CA VAL A 241 -5.50 19.28 -24.79
C VAL A 241 -4.39 18.57 -23.99
N GLN A 242 -3.59 17.71 -24.63
CA GLN A 242 -2.48 17.03 -23.95
C GLN A 242 -1.33 17.98 -23.58
N SER A 243 -1.19 19.11 -24.29
CA SER A 243 -0.22 20.16 -23.95
C SER A 243 -0.65 20.92 -22.69
N ASP A 244 -1.94 21.25 -22.55
CA ASP A 244 -2.47 21.84 -21.30
C ASP A 244 -2.38 20.86 -20.11
N VAL A 245 -2.61 19.55 -20.34
CA VAL A 245 -2.41 18.51 -19.32
C VAL A 245 -0.96 18.47 -18.83
N PHE A 246 0.00 18.65 -19.72
CA PHE A 246 1.40 18.73 -19.36
C PHE A 246 1.68 19.95 -18.47
N SER A 247 1.13 21.11 -18.83
CA SER A 247 1.27 22.33 -18.02
C SER A 247 0.57 22.20 -16.65
N LEU A 248 -0.58 21.53 -16.58
CA LEU A 248 -1.24 21.17 -15.31
C LEU A 248 -0.35 20.27 -14.45
N ALA A 249 0.32 19.28 -15.04
CA ALA A 249 1.24 18.42 -14.30
C ALA A 249 2.44 19.19 -13.75
N CYS A 250 2.99 20.15 -14.51
CA CYS A 250 4.01 21.08 -14.00
C CYS A 250 3.49 21.91 -12.81
N LEU A 251 2.25 22.41 -12.92
CA LEU A 251 1.62 23.18 -11.85
C LEU A 251 1.36 22.36 -10.59
N ILE A 252 0.95 21.09 -10.73
CA ILE A 252 0.74 20.18 -9.60
C ILE A 252 2.05 19.99 -8.82
N VAL A 253 3.17 19.80 -9.51
CA VAL A 253 4.49 19.72 -8.88
C VAL A 253 4.78 21.00 -8.11
N GLU A 254 4.70 22.16 -8.77
CA GLU A 254 5.00 23.46 -8.15
C GLU A 254 4.17 23.73 -6.88
N VAL A 255 2.87 23.42 -6.92
CA VAL A 255 1.96 23.61 -5.78
C VAL A 255 2.25 22.62 -4.64
N CYS A 256 2.60 21.37 -4.96
CA CYS A 256 2.77 20.32 -3.95
C CYS A 256 4.16 20.32 -3.33
N THR A 257 5.21 20.59 -4.10
CA THR A 257 6.61 20.58 -3.63
C THR A 257 7.13 21.96 -3.27
N GLY A 258 6.56 23.02 -3.85
CA GLY A 258 7.13 24.38 -3.78
C GLY A 258 8.33 24.59 -4.72
N GLU A 259 8.68 23.58 -5.52
CA GLU A 259 9.81 23.61 -6.44
C GLU A 259 9.32 23.63 -7.90
N LEU A 260 10.11 24.23 -8.79
CA LEU A 260 9.77 24.27 -10.21
C LEU A 260 9.87 22.86 -10.82
N ALA A 261 8.82 22.45 -11.54
CA ALA A 261 8.81 21.18 -12.25
C ALA A 261 9.88 21.08 -13.34
N MET A 262 10.18 22.22 -13.98
CA MET A 262 11.02 22.31 -15.18
C MET A 262 12.04 23.43 -15.02
N PRO A 263 13.26 23.25 -15.56
CA PRO A 263 14.32 24.24 -15.42
C PRO A 263 14.01 25.47 -16.26
N PRO A 264 14.57 26.65 -15.94
CA PRO A 264 14.43 27.83 -16.78
C PRO A 264 15.25 27.67 -18.07
N GLY A 265 14.67 28.08 -19.20
CA GLY A 265 15.33 28.23 -20.49
C GLY A 265 14.99 29.60 -21.08
N ARG A 266 15.96 30.22 -21.76
CA ARG A 266 15.77 31.54 -22.41
C ARG A 266 15.18 31.44 -23.81
N THR A 267 15.40 30.31 -24.50
CA THR A 267 14.87 30.01 -25.83
C THR A 267 14.23 28.62 -25.85
N PRO A 268 13.34 28.29 -26.79
CA PRO A 268 12.78 26.95 -26.91
C PRO A 268 13.85 25.86 -27.03
N ALA A 269 14.89 26.10 -27.82
CA ALA A 269 16.00 25.17 -27.97
C ALA A 269 16.79 24.97 -26.66
N ALA A 270 17.08 26.06 -25.93
CA ALA A 270 17.73 25.98 -24.63
C ALA A 270 16.85 25.27 -23.59
N GLN A 271 15.54 25.53 -23.60
CA GLN A 271 14.57 24.89 -22.72
C GLN A 271 14.51 23.37 -22.95
N ARG A 272 14.42 22.91 -24.20
CA ARG A 272 14.44 21.47 -24.52
C ARG A 272 15.73 20.81 -24.07
N ARG A 273 16.88 21.47 -24.31
CA ARG A 273 18.20 20.95 -23.90
C ARG A 273 18.31 20.83 -22.39
N ALA A 274 17.89 21.86 -21.65
CA ALA A 274 17.89 21.85 -20.20
C ALA A 274 16.96 20.76 -19.64
N ARG A 275 15.77 20.59 -20.25
CA ARG A 275 14.79 19.58 -19.84
C ARG A 275 15.30 18.15 -20.07
N ALA A 276 16.04 17.88 -21.15
CA ALA A 276 16.56 16.55 -21.47
C ALA A 276 17.47 15.94 -20.38
N SER A 277 18.18 16.78 -19.62
CA SER A 277 19.01 16.36 -18.48
C SER A 277 18.38 16.67 -17.13
N TRP A 278 17.14 17.16 -17.09
CA TRP A 278 16.44 17.54 -15.87
C TRP A 278 15.60 16.39 -15.35
N THR A 279 15.67 16.14 -14.06
CA THR A 279 14.73 15.24 -13.37
C THR A 279 13.74 16.11 -12.61
N PRO A 280 12.46 16.17 -13.05
CA PRO A 280 11.45 16.95 -12.35
C PRO A 280 11.33 16.51 -10.89
N PRO A 281 11.21 17.44 -9.93
CA PRO A 281 10.86 17.07 -8.56
C PRO A 281 9.51 16.35 -8.59
N SER A 282 9.50 15.11 -8.11
CA SER A 282 8.32 14.25 -8.15
C SER A 282 7.88 13.96 -6.71
N PRO A 283 6.62 14.26 -6.35
CA PRO A 283 6.09 13.86 -5.05
C PRO A 283 6.14 12.34 -4.88
N ASP A 284 6.42 11.86 -3.68
CA ASP A 284 6.44 10.41 -3.43
C ASP A 284 5.05 9.75 -3.58
N GLY A 285 5.07 8.46 -3.90
CA GLY A 285 3.89 7.60 -3.88
C GLY A 285 2.87 7.89 -5.01
N PRO A 286 1.56 7.76 -4.73
CA PRO A 286 0.55 7.84 -5.80
C PRO A 286 0.48 9.20 -6.51
N LEU A 287 0.82 10.30 -5.84
CA LEU A 287 0.85 11.63 -6.46
C LEU A 287 1.96 11.72 -7.53
N GLY A 288 3.13 11.14 -7.25
CA GLY A 288 4.21 11.04 -8.22
C GLY A 288 3.82 10.27 -9.47
N SER A 289 3.01 9.21 -9.34
CA SER A 289 2.49 8.48 -10.50
C SER A 289 1.52 9.32 -11.35
N ILE A 290 0.70 10.15 -10.70
CA ILE A 290 -0.21 11.07 -11.40
C ILE A 290 0.61 12.10 -12.20
N VAL A 291 1.60 12.73 -11.56
CA VAL A 291 2.51 13.69 -12.18
C VAL A 291 3.29 13.06 -13.33
N ALA A 292 3.90 11.89 -13.10
CA ALA A 292 4.69 11.19 -14.11
C ALA A 292 3.86 10.89 -15.38
N ARG A 293 2.59 10.49 -15.22
CA ARG A 293 1.70 10.29 -16.36
C ARG A 293 1.39 11.60 -17.08
N GLY A 294 1.16 12.70 -16.35
CA GLY A 294 0.91 14.01 -16.96
C GLY A 294 2.12 14.60 -17.69
N LEU A 295 3.34 14.26 -17.27
CA LEU A 295 4.60 14.69 -17.87
C LEU A 295 5.15 13.73 -18.95
N ALA A 296 4.47 12.61 -19.22
CA ALA A 296 4.89 11.62 -20.21
C ALA A 296 4.84 12.17 -21.65
N GLU A 297 5.23 11.36 -22.64
CA GLU A 297 5.00 11.69 -24.05
C GLU A 297 3.51 11.93 -24.35
N PRO A 298 3.15 12.81 -25.30
CA PRO A 298 1.75 13.22 -25.54
C PRO A 298 0.74 12.07 -25.64
N ALA A 299 1.12 10.96 -26.29
CA ALA A 299 0.26 9.79 -26.46
C ALA A 299 -0.01 9.01 -25.16
N LEU A 300 0.86 9.13 -24.16
CA LEU A 300 0.79 8.44 -22.87
C LEU A 300 0.18 9.30 -21.76
N ARG A 301 0.08 10.62 -21.98
CA ARG A 301 -0.56 11.57 -21.07
C ARG A 301 -2.05 11.26 -20.87
N TYR A 302 -2.66 11.90 -19.87
CA TYR A 302 -4.11 11.88 -19.76
C TYR A 302 -4.73 12.47 -21.02
N ARG A 303 -5.72 11.78 -21.59
CA ARG A 303 -6.44 12.26 -22.78
C ARG A 303 -7.20 13.55 -22.53
N THR A 304 -7.63 13.79 -21.29
CA THR A 304 -8.41 14.97 -20.87
C THR A 304 -7.93 15.45 -19.51
N ALA A 305 -8.13 16.73 -19.22
CA ALA A 305 -7.89 17.30 -17.89
C ALA A 305 -8.84 16.71 -16.82
N GLU A 306 -10.03 16.25 -17.20
CA GLU A 306 -10.93 15.54 -16.28
C GLU A 306 -10.35 14.20 -15.80
N ALA A 307 -9.71 13.43 -16.68
CA ALA A 307 -9.10 12.16 -16.27
C ALA A 307 -7.96 12.37 -15.25
N LEU A 308 -7.24 13.49 -15.35
CA LEU A 308 -6.27 13.93 -14.35
C LEU A 308 -6.97 14.34 -13.04
N ALA A 309 -8.07 15.10 -13.12
CA ALA A 309 -8.88 15.49 -11.97
C ALA A 309 -9.43 14.28 -11.20
N ASP A 310 -9.86 13.24 -11.90
CA ASP A 310 -10.40 12.02 -11.28
C ASP A 310 -9.35 11.25 -10.49
N ASP A 311 -8.10 11.24 -10.96
CA ASP A 311 -6.99 10.62 -10.23
C ASP A 311 -6.59 11.44 -8.99
N LEU A 312 -6.64 12.77 -9.06
CA LEU A 312 -6.51 13.64 -7.88
C LEU A 312 -7.65 13.42 -6.88
N HIS A 313 -8.89 13.30 -7.37
CA HIS A 313 -10.06 13.02 -6.54
C HIS A 313 -9.93 11.66 -5.83
N ARG A 314 -9.48 10.62 -6.55
CA ARG A 314 -9.19 9.31 -5.98
C ARG A 314 -8.15 9.41 -4.87
N LEU A 315 -7.04 10.06 -5.14
CA LEU A 315 -5.99 10.27 -4.14
C LEU A 315 -6.52 10.95 -2.88
N ARG A 316 -7.24 12.07 -3.05
CA ARG A 316 -7.82 12.85 -1.94
C ARG A 316 -8.85 12.06 -1.13
N THR A 317 -9.62 11.18 -1.78
CA THR A 317 -10.62 10.31 -1.12
C THR A 317 -10.05 8.98 -0.62
N GLY A 318 -8.72 8.81 -0.63
CA GLY A 318 -8.05 7.60 -0.15
C GLY A 318 -8.25 6.37 -1.04
N ARG A 319 -8.55 6.58 -2.32
CA ARG A 319 -8.61 5.55 -3.37
C ARG A 319 -7.31 5.58 -4.18
N ILE A 320 -6.98 4.44 -4.77
CA ILE A 320 -5.81 4.31 -5.64
C ILE A 320 -6.10 5.05 -6.96
N PRO A 321 -5.23 5.99 -7.38
CA PRO A 321 -5.29 6.61 -8.71
C PRO A 321 -5.06 5.57 -9.80
N HIS A 322 -5.69 5.74 -10.96
CA HIS A 322 -5.51 4.87 -12.12
C HIS A 322 -4.08 4.90 -12.67
N ALA A 323 -3.39 6.04 -12.57
CA ALA A 323 -1.99 6.15 -12.95
C ALA A 323 -1.04 5.39 -12.02
N HIS A 324 -1.47 5.03 -10.81
CA HIS A 324 -0.62 4.36 -9.83
C HIS A 324 -0.77 2.83 -9.87
N ALA A 325 0.31 2.14 -10.22
CA ALA A 325 0.39 0.68 -10.14
C ALA A 325 0.53 0.22 -8.68
N ALA A 326 -0.56 0.34 -7.90
CA ALA A 326 -0.53 -0.02 -6.48
C ALA A 326 -0.15 -1.48 -6.26
N THR A 327 0.84 -1.68 -5.39
CA THR A 327 1.28 -3.00 -4.94
C THR A 327 0.20 -3.69 -4.10
N PRO A 328 0.22 -5.03 -3.98
CA PRO A 328 -0.74 -5.76 -3.12
C PRO A 328 -0.74 -5.29 -1.66
N VAL A 329 0.42 -4.87 -1.15
CA VAL A 329 0.59 -4.38 0.23
C VAL A 329 -0.08 -3.02 0.43
N GLU A 330 0.05 -2.09 -0.52
CA GLU A 330 -0.61 -0.77 -0.46
C GLU A 330 -2.13 -0.89 -0.57
N ARG A 331 -2.62 -1.82 -1.40
CA ARG A 331 -4.06 -2.15 -1.49
C ARG A 331 -4.59 -2.63 -0.14
N LEU A 332 -3.88 -3.53 0.52
CA LEU A 332 -4.22 -4.02 1.86
C LEU A 332 -4.16 -2.91 2.91
N GLY A 333 -3.18 -2.01 2.85
CA GLY A 333 -3.06 -0.85 3.74
C GLY A 333 -4.23 0.14 3.62
N LEU A 334 -4.67 0.44 2.40
CA LEU A 334 -5.81 1.32 2.13
C LEU A 334 -7.15 0.68 2.55
N LEU A 335 -7.33 -0.62 2.31
CA LEU A 335 -8.43 -1.40 2.87
C LEU A 335 -8.40 -1.37 4.40
N GLY A 336 -7.22 -1.52 5.02
CA GLY A 336 -7.01 -1.41 6.46
C GLY A 336 -7.47 -0.09 7.06
N ARG A 337 -7.11 1.03 6.40
CA ARG A 337 -7.53 2.39 6.83
C ARG A 337 -9.02 2.62 6.64
N ARG A 338 -9.59 2.18 5.51
CA ARG A 338 -11.02 2.35 5.17
C ARG A 338 -11.95 1.48 6.03
N HIS A 339 -11.49 0.28 6.39
CA HIS A 339 -12.28 -0.76 7.05
C HIS A 339 -11.78 -1.10 8.46
N ARG A 340 -11.07 -0.18 9.13
CA ARG A 340 -10.50 -0.39 10.47
C ARG A 340 -11.50 -0.99 11.47
N ARG A 341 -12.76 -0.55 11.42
CA ARG A 341 -13.83 -1.04 12.30
C ARG A 341 -14.25 -2.46 11.96
N THR A 342 -14.49 -2.76 10.69
CA THR A 342 -14.91 -4.10 10.25
C THR A 342 -13.81 -5.14 10.39
N ILE A 343 -12.55 -4.75 10.14
CA ILE A 343 -11.38 -5.59 10.38
C ILE A 343 -11.21 -5.84 11.89
N GLY A 344 -11.38 -4.80 12.71
CA GLY A 344 -11.37 -4.94 14.17
C GLY A 344 -12.41 -5.95 14.67
N TRP A 345 -13.63 -5.90 14.13
CA TRP A 345 -14.68 -6.88 14.43
C TRP A 345 -14.32 -8.29 13.95
N ALA A 346 -13.78 -8.45 12.75
CA ALA A 346 -13.37 -9.76 12.24
C ALA A 346 -12.27 -10.41 13.10
N VAL A 347 -11.29 -9.62 13.54
CA VAL A 347 -10.23 -10.09 14.45
C VAL A 347 -10.81 -10.46 15.81
N ALA A 348 -11.73 -9.66 16.36
CA ALA A 348 -12.38 -9.97 17.63
C ALA A 348 -13.20 -11.28 17.57
N VAL A 349 -13.92 -11.50 16.46
CA VAL A 349 -14.68 -12.74 16.23
C VAL A 349 -13.73 -13.94 16.11
N LEU A 350 -12.64 -13.83 15.34
CA LEU A 350 -11.64 -14.89 15.22
C LEU A 350 -11.00 -15.22 16.56
N ALA A 351 -10.63 -14.21 17.35
CA ALA A 351 -10.09 -14.41 18.69
C ALA A 351 -11.10 -15.12 19.61
N ALA A 352 -12.38 -14.72 19.58
CA ALA A 352 -13.44 -15.37 20.34
C ALA A 352 -13.64 -16.83 19.91
N LEU A 353 -13.59 -17.12 18.61
CA LEU A 353 -13.69 -18.49 18.08
C LEU A 353 -12.48 -19.33 18.49
N SER A 354 -11.26 -18.79 18.47
CA SER A 354 -10.06 -19.49 18.93
C SER A 354 -10.11 -19.81 20.43
N VAL A 355 -10.58 -18.87 21.26
CA VAL A 355 -10.79 -19.12 22.70
C VAL A 355 -11.88 -20.17 22.91
N GLY A 356 -12.99 -20.07 22.18
CA GLY A 356 -14.09 -21.04 22.23
C GLY A 356 -13.66 -22.45 21.82
N ALA A 357 -12.85 -22.58 20.77
CA ALA A 357 -12.34 -23.87 20.29
C ALA A 357 -11.24 -24.46 21.18
N GLY A 358 -10.44 -23.62 21.85
CA GLY A 358 -9.40 -24.06 22.79
C GLY A 358 -9.93 -24.44 24.17
N TRP A 359 -11.07 -23.90 24.57
CA TRP A 359 -11.67 -24.14 25.90
C TRP A 359 -11.92 -25.62 26.24
N PRO A 360 -12.46 -26.47 25.34
CA PRO A 360 -12.65 -27.89 25.61
C PRO A 360 -11.34 -28.63 25.93
N VAL A 361 -10.27 -28.30 25.22
CA VAL A 361 -8.95 -28.93 25.41
C VAL A 361 -8.36 -28.52 26.76
N VAL A 362 -8.39 -27.23 27.09
CA VAL A 362 -7.93 -26.74 28.40
C VAL A 362 -8.76 -27.36 29.53
N ARG A 363 -10.08 -27.45 29.35
CA ARG A 363 -10.99 -28.07 30.32
C ARG A 363 -10.68 -29.55 30.53
N GLN A 364 -10.37 -30.28 29.45
CA GLN A 364 -10.01 -31.70 29.53
C GLN A 364 -8.72 -31.90 30.36
N VAL A 365 -7.66 -31.15 30.06
CA VAL A 365 -6.39 -31.25 30.78
C VAL A 365 -6.54 -30.88 32.26
N LEU A 366 -7.36 -29.86 32.58
CA LEU A 366 -7.64 -29.50 33.97
C LEU A 366 -8.43 -30.59 34.71
N HIS A 367 -9.37 -31.27 34.04
CA HIS A 367 -10.09 -32.40 34.63
C HIS A 367 -9.19 -33.59 34.92
N GLU A 368 -8.27 -33.91 34.00
CA GLU A 368 -7.28 -34.98 34.18
C GLU A 368 -6.39 -34.70 35.39
N ARG A 369 -5.84 -33.48 35.50
CA ARG A 369 -5.00 -33.08 36.66
C ARG A 369 -5.76 -33.07 37.99
N ALA A 370 -7.03 -32.62 37.98
CA ALA A 370 -7.86 -32.63 39.18
C ALA A 370 -8.31 -34.05 39.59
N ALA A 371 -8.33 -34.99 38.65
CA ALA A 371 -8.55 -36.40 38.93
C ALA A 371 -7.30 -37.04 39.56
N GLU A 372 -6.12 -36.80 38.99
CA GLU A 372 -4.83 -37.27 39.52
C GLU A 372 -4.63 -36.84 40.98
N ALA A 373 -4.82 -35.54 41.27
CA ALA A 373 -4.65 -35.01 42.62
C ALA A 373 -5.59 -35.65 43.67
N ARG A 374 -6.81 -36.04 43.27
CA ARG A 374 -7.77 -36.72 44.16
C ARG A 374 -7.35 -38.15 44.49
N VAL A 375 -6.83 -38.87 43.50
CA VAL A 375 -6.31 -40.23 43.70
C VAL A 375 -5.06 -40.19 44.59
N ASP A 376 -4.13 -39.27 44.33
CA ASP A 376 -2.92 -39.13 45.15
C ASP A 376 -3.25 -38.76 46.61
N GLN A 377 -4.24 -37.89 46.84
CA GLN A 377 -4.66 -37.53 48.20
C GLN A 377 -5.27 -38.72 48.97
N VAL A 378 -6.18 -39.48 48.35
CA VAL A 378 -6.80 -40.67 48.99
C VAL A 378 -5.77 -41.77 49.27
N LEU A 379 -4.72 -41.84 48.46
CA LEU A 379 -3.62 -42.78 48.62
C LEU A 379 -2.59 -42.32 49.67
N ALA A 380 -2.35 -41.01 49.79
CA ALA A 380 -1.42 -40.42 50.77
C ALA A 380 -1.96 -40.45 52.21
N ASP A 381 -3.27 -40.35 52.40
CA ASP A 381 -3.90 -40.27 53.73
C ASP A 381 -3.95 -41.61 54.50
N GLY A 382 -3.44 -42.72 53.97
CA GLY A 382 -3.55 -44.03 54.63
C GLY A 382 -2.28 -44.58 55.24
N GLN A 383 -2.31 -44.86 56.55
CA GLN A 383 -1.28 -45.57 57.30
C GLN A 383 -1.53 -47.09 57.42
N GLY A 384 -1.96 -47.77 56.35
CA GLY A 384 -2.29 -49.21 56.37
C GLY A 384 -1.62 -50.00 55.24
N GLY A 385 -1.19 -51.23 55.52
CA GLY A 385 -0.54 -52.13 54.54
C GLY A 385 -1.45 -52.57 53.38
N THR A 386 -0.96 -53.45 52.51
CA THR A 386 -1.54 -53.81 51.19
C THR A 386 -3.06 -54.04 51.16
N GLY A 387 -3.66 -54.61 52.21
CA GLY A 387 -5.13 -54.77 52.30
C GLY A 387 -5.92 -53.47 52.38
N GLY A 388 -5.40 -52.44 53.05
CA GLY A 388 -6.04 -51.12 53.14
C GLY A 388 -5.94 -50.31 51.85
N ASP A 389 -4.98 -50.62 50.98
CA ASP A 389 -4.87 -50.03 49.64
C ASP A 389 -5.91 -50.64 48.68
N ILE A 390 -6.15 -51.95 48.77
CA ILE A 390 -7.19 -52.66 47.99
C ILE A 390 -8.58 -52.12 48.35
N GLU A 391 -8.82 -51.88 49.65
CA GLU A 391 -10.08 -51.32 50.13
C GLU A 391 -10.36 -49.93 49.54
N ARG A 392 -9.36 -49.04 49.56
CA ARG A 392 -9.48 -47.68 49.04
C ARG A 392 -9.60 -47.64 47.52
N LEU A 393 -8.87 -48.50 46.80
CA LEU A 393 -9.00 -48.63 45.34
C LEU A 393 -10.41 -49.09 44.93
N THR A 394 -10.99 -50.01 45.70
CA THR A 394 -12.38 -50.47 45.46
C THR A 394 -13.40 -49.39 45.79
N GLY A 395 -13.19 -48.63 46.87
CA GLY A 395 -14.06 -47.49 47.22
C GLY A 395 -14.04 -46.37 46.19
N LEU A 396 -12.86 -46.05 45.65
CA LEU A 396 -12.68 -45.11 44.53
C LEU A 396 -13.44 -45.58 43.28
N LEU A 397 -13.28 -46.86 42.91
CA LEU A 397 -13.99 -47.43 41.77
C LEU A 397 -15.51 -47.48 41.95
N ALA A 398 -15.99 -47.80 43.16
CA ALA A 398 -17.41 -47.83 43.46
C ALA A 398 -18.07 -46.46 43.25
N LEU A 399 -17.38 -45.37 43.62
CA LEU A 399 -17.85 -44.00 43.39
C LEU A 399 -17.86 -43.63 41.89
N GLU A 400 -16.86 -44.04 41.13
CA GLU A 400 -16.76 -43.73 39.70
C GLU A 400 -17.75 -44.51 38.84
N VAL A 401 -17.91 -45.81 39.09
CA VAL A 401 -18.82 -46.68 38.32
C VAL A 401 -20.29 -46.34 38.60
N VAL A 402 -20.61 -45.77 39.77
CA VAL A 402 -21.95 -45.24 40.06
C VAL A 402 -22.26 -43.98 39.24
N GLN A 403 -21.24 -43.17 38.89
CA GLN A 403 -21.43 -41.92 38.13
C GLN A 403 -21.22 -42.07 36.61
N GLY A 404 -20.58 -43.14 36.14
CA GLY A 404 -20.33 -43.37 34.72
C GLY A 404 -20.21 -44.84 34.33
N THR A 405 -21.19 -45.30 33.53
CA THR A 405 -21.19 -46.47 32.61
C THR A 405 -21.31 -47.93 33.13
N ASP A 406 -21.91 -48.72 32.23
CA ASP A 406 -22.08 -50.18 32.06
C ASP A 406 -22.55 -51.09 33.23
N ALA A 407 -23.55 -51.94 32.96
CA ALA A 407 -24.08 -52.91 33.92
C ALA A 407 -23.06 -54.00 34.29
N ALA A 408 -22.15 -54.33 33.37
CA ALA A 408 -21.11 -55.34 33.57
C ALA A 408 -20.09 -54.94 34.65
N ASP A 409 -19.67 -53.67 34.68
CA ASP A 409 -18.67 -53.18 35.63
C ASP A 409 -19.26 -53.03 37.04
N ARG A 410 -20.55 -52.65 37.14
CA ARG A 410 -21.30 -52.69 38.41
C ARG A 410 -21.38 -54.10 38.98
N ALA A 411 -21.63 -55.10 38.14
CA ALA A 411 -21.68 -56.49 38.56
C ALA A 411 -20.31 -57.02 39.02
N ARG A 412 -19.22 -56.65 38.33
CA ARG A 412 -17.84 -56.99 38.74
C ARG A 412 -17.47 -56.36 40.08
N LEU A 413 -17.78 -55.08 40.29
CA LEU A 413 -17.53 -54.41 41.57
C LEU A 413 -18.31 -55.02 42.73
N ALA A 414 -19.58 -55.37 42.50
CA ALA A 414 -20.39 -56.04 43.51
C ALA A 414 -19.81 -57.41 43.91
N ARG A 415 -19.27 -58.17 42.94
CA ARG A 415 -18.57 -59.43 43.21
C ARG A 415 -17.24 -59.22 43.93
N ALA A 416 -16.43 -58.24 43.52
CA ALA A 416 -15.19 -57.90 44.22
C ALA A 416 -15.44 -57.58 45.70
N ALA A 417 -16.48 -56.79 46.01
CA ALA A 417 -16.90 -56.52 47.37
C ALA A 417 -17.37 -57.78 48.13
N ALA A 418 -18.05 -58.70 47.46
CA ALA A 418 -18.45 -59.98 48.05
C ALA A 418 -17.24 -60.89 48.36
N TYR A 419 -16.26 -60.97 47.46
CA TYR A 419 -15.02 -61.72 47.69
C TYR A 419 -14.24 -61.17 48.88
N ARG A 420 -14.21 -59.84 49.07
CA ARG A 420 -13.65 -59.23 50.28
C ARG A 420 -14.31 -59.73 51.55
N THR A 421 -15.65 -59.69 51.61
CA THR A 421 -16.37 -60.14 52.80
C THR A 421 -16.14 -61.63 53.09
N ALA A 422 -15.82 -62.41 52.07
CA ALA A 422 -15.44 -63.82 52.17
C ALA A 422 -13.94 -64.04 52.47
N GLY A 423 -13.11 -63.00 52.46
CA GLY A 423 -11.66 -63.08 52.63
C GLY A 423 -10.89 -63.60 51.41
N ASP A 424 -11.52 -63.67 50.23
CA ASP A 424 -10.92 -64.16 48.98
C ASP A 424 -10.29 -63.00 48.19
N THR A 425 -9.12 -62.53 48.66
CA THR A 425 -8.42 -61.37 48.09
C THR A 425 -7.97 -61.60 46.64
N ASP A 426 -7.69 -62.84 46.25
CA ASP A 426 -7.19 -63.16 44.91
C ASP A 426 -8.28 -62.92 43.86
N ARG A 427 -9.51 -63.36 44.13
CA ARG A 427 -10.65 -63.08 43.25
C ARG A 427 -11.15 -61.65 43.30
N GLU A 428 -11.03 -60.99 44.46
CA GLU A 428 -11.30 -59.55 44.58
C GLU A 428 -10.41 -58.76 43.61
N LEU A 429 -9.11 -59.06 43.60
CA LEU A 429 -8.13 -58.38 42.74
C LEU A 429 -8.34 -58.66 41.24
N GLU A 430 -8.74 -59.89 40.87
CA GLU A 430 -9.07 -60.24 39.48
C GLU A 430 -10.29 -59.48 38.93
N ASP A 431 -11.38 -59.39 39.70
CA ASP A 431 -12.57 -58.64 39.27
C ASP A 431 -12.27 -57.13 39.23
N LEU A 432 -11.45 -56.61 40.16
CA LEU A 432 -10.99 -55.21 40.12
C LEU A 432 -10.12 -54.94 38.88
N ALA A 433 -9.23 -55.86 38.52
CA ALA A 433 -8.36 -55.74 37.35
C ALA A 433 -9.16 -55.56 36.06
N LEU A 434 -10.24 -56.33 35.91
CA LEU A 434 -11.13 -56.23 34.75
C LEU A 434 -11.92 -54.91 34.71
N VAL A 435 -12.29 -54.37 35.87
CA VAL A 435 -12.96 -53.06 35.95
C VAL A 435 -12.02 -51.93 35.55
N PHE A 436 -10.73 -52.01 35.95
CA PHE A 436 -9.73 -51.04 35.52
C PHE A 436 -9.42 -51.14 34.01
N ALA A 437 -9.38 -52.36 33.47
CA ALA A 437 -9.13 -52.62 32.05
C ALA A 437 -10.16 -51.99 31.10
N ALA A 438 -11.40 -51.78 31.57
CA ALA A 438 -12.50 -51.23 30.75
C ALA A 438 -12.34 -49.73 30.41
N GLY A 439 -11.38 -49.02 31.03
CA GLY A 439 -11.02 -47.63 30.68
C GLY A 439 -11.93 -46.53 31.29
N GLY A 440 -11.34 -45.39 31.68
CA GLY A 440 -12.04 -44.25 32.28
C GLY A 440 -11.08 -43.13 32.71
N PRO A 441 -11.57 -41.87 32.84
CA PRO A 441 -10.74 -40.66 32.94
C PRO A 441 -9.85 -40.57 34.19
N SER A 442 -10.12 -41.34 35.24
CA SER A 442 -9.38 -41.33 36.53
C SER A 442 -8.68 -42.66 36.86
N ARG A 443 -8.71 -43.60 35.93
CA ARG A 443 -8.18 -44.97 36.07
C ARG A 443 -6.66 -45.19 35.90
N PRO A 444 -5.86 -44.32 35.26
CA PRO A 444 -4.46 -44.65 34.94
C PRO A 444 -3.52 -44.84 36.15
N VAL A 445 -3.68 -44.02 37.19
CA VAL A 445 -2.83 -44.07 38.40
C VAL A 445 -3.22 -45.25 39.30
N ALA A 446 -4.51 -45.47 39.49
CA ALA A 446 -5.04 -46.58 40.26
C ALA A 446 -4.74 -47.94 39.59
N ALA A 447 -4.79 -48.01 38.25
CA ALA A 447 -4.33 -49.16 37.46
C ALA A 447 -2.85 -49.49 37.71
N SER A 448 -1.98 -48.47 37.79
CA SER A 448 -0.55 -48.66 38.07
C SER A 448 -0.29 -49.28 39.44
N ARG A 449 -1.03 -48.85 40.46
CA ARG A 449 -0.89 -49.38 41.83
C ARG A 449 -1.49 -50.78 41.97
N LEU A 450 -2.64 -51.03 41.36
CA LEU A 450 -3.23 -52.37 41.28
C LEU A 450 -2.28 -53.35 40.58
N ALA A 451 -1.67 -52.95 39.47
CA ALA A 451 -0.67 -53.76 38.78
C ALA A 451 0.53 -54.10 39.66
N GLY A 452 0.98 -53.17 40.52
CA GLY A 452 2.02 -53.44 41.53
C GLY A 452 1.60 -54.48 42.56
N ILE A 453 0.40 -54.34 43.14
CA ILE A 453 -0.16 -55.30 44.11
C ILE A 453 -0.31 -56.70 43.48
N LEU A 454 -0.84 -56.76 42.26
CA LEU A 454 -0.98 -58.00 41.50
C LEU A 454 0.37 -58.66 41.18
N ALA A 455 1.38 -57.85 40.85
CA ALA A 455 2.74 -58.32 40.57
C ALA A 455 3.42 -58.89 41.82
N GLU A 456 3.29 -58.22 42.98
CA GLU A 456 3.79 -58.72 44.27
C GLU A 456 3.18 -60.09 44.62
N ARG A 457 1.90 -60.28 44.26
CA ARG A 457 1.15 -61.52 44.49
C ARG A 457 1.25 -62.53 43.34
N ARG A 458 2.04 -62.24 42.30
CA ARG A 458 2.30 -63.11 41.13
C ARG A 458 1.04 -63.46 40.32
N GLN A 459 0.00 -62.62 40.35
CA GLN A 459 -1.24 -62.80 39.58
C GLN A 459 -1.11 -62.22 38.16
N TRP A 460 -0.27 -62.84 37.32
CA TRP A 460 0.16 -62.27 36.04
C TRP A 460 -0.95 -62.12 34.99
N SER A 461 -1.96 -62.98 35.00
CA SER A 461 -3.14 -62.86 34.12
C SER A 461 -3.93 -61.58 34.41
N ALA A 462 -4.07 -61.21 35.68
CA ALA A 462 -4.72 -59.97 36.09
C ALA A 462 -3.84 -58.74 35.83
N VAL A 463 -2.51 -58.86 35.94
CA VAL A 463 -1.57 -57.80 35.52
C VAL A 463 -1.76 -57.48 34.04
N ASP A 464 -1.85 -58.50 33.18
CA ASP A 464 -2.05 -58.34 31.73
C ASP A 464 -3.35 -57.59 31.41
N ALA A 465 -4.43 -57.87 32.13
CA ALA A 465 -5.70 -57.17 31.96
C ALA A 465 -5.58 -55.65 32.26
N VAL A 466 -4.83 -55.27 33.29
CA VAL A 466 -4.67 -53.87 33.73
C VAL A 466 -3.57 -53.14 32.94
N TRP A 467 -2.62 -53.87 32.38
CA TRP A 467 -1.43 -53.34 31.72
C TRP A 467 -1.67 -52.25 30.66
N PRO A 468 -2.67 -52.37 29.77
CA PRO A 468 -2.97 -51.33 28.77
C PRO A 468 -3.40 -50.00 29.39
N SER A 469 -3.87 -50.01 30.65
CA SER A 469 -4.35 -48.84 31.37
C SER A 469 -3.27 -48.13 32.19
N VAL A 470 -2.02 -48.64 32.21
CA VAL A 470 -0.87 -48.03 32.89
C VAL A 470 -0.22 -46.99 31.97
N PRO A 471 -0.28 -45.68 32.26
CA PRO A 471 0.05 -44.63 31.31
C PRO A 471 1.56 -44.41 31.15
N ASP A 472 2.34 -44.53 32.22
CA ASP A 472 3.74 -44.09 32.28
C ASP A 472 4.71 -45.18 31.78
N ALA A 473 5.56 -44.83 30.82
CA ALA A 473 6.58 -45.70 30.26
C ALA A 473 7.67 -46.09 31.28
N GLY A 474 7.99 -45.21 32.23
CA GLY A 474 8.94 -45.48 33.31
C GLY A 474 8.41 -46.52 34.30
N ARG A 475 7.17 -46.36 34.76
CA ARG A 475 6.49 -47.35 35.62
C ARG A 475 6.26 -48.69 34.94
N ARG A 476 5.96 -48.70 33.63
CA ARG A 476 5.91 -49.95 32.84
C ARG A 476 7.28 -50.64 32.82
N ALA A 477 8.38 -49.90 32.76
CA ALA A 477 9.72 -50.49 32.82
C ALA A 477 10.07 -51.06 34.21
N GLU A 478 9.70 -50.39 35.31
CA GLU A 478 9.93 -50.86 36.68
C GLU A 478 9.14 -52.14 37.00
N LEU A 479 7.86 -52.19 36.64
CA LEU A 479 7.03 -53.38 36.81
C LEU A 479 7.53 -54.55 35.94
N SER A 480 8.00 -54.26 34.72
CA SER A 480 8.63 -55.27 33.87
C SER A 480 9.94 -55.81 34.47
N ALA A 481 10.70 -54.98 35.18
CA ALA A 481 11.94 -55.39 35.86
C ALA A 481 11.65 -56.26 37.11
N ALA A 482 10.62 -55.92 37.89
CA ALA A 482 10.15 -56.72 39.02
C ALA A 482 9.63 -58.10 38.58
N ALA A 483 8.86 -58.15 37.49
CA ALA A 483 8.40 -59.39 36.88
C ALA A 483 9.57 -60.26 36.36
N GLY A 484 10.61 -59.64 35.80
CA GLY A 484 11.83 -60.32 35.37
C GLY A 484 12.68 -60.89 36.53
N ALA A 485 12.56 -60.36 37.75
CA ALA A 485 13.24 -60.91 38.92
C ALA A 485 12.58 -62.22 39.42
N GLY A 486 11.25 -62.32 39.38
CA GLY A 486 10.53 -63.55 39.73
C GLY A 486 10.81 -64.74 38.78
N LEU A 487 11.19 -64.46 37.53
CA LEU A 487 11.58 -65.49 36.55
C LEU A 487 12.98 -66.08 36.80
N ARG A 488 13.89 -65.30 37.40
CA ARG A 488 15.24 -65.78 37.77
C ARG A 488 15.19 -66.86 38.84
N ASP A 489 14.19 -66.83 39.71
CA ASP A 489 13.94 -67.88 40.70
C ASP A 489 13.35 -69.15 40.06
N ALA A 490 12.54 -69.03 39.00
CA ALA A 490 11.99 -70.16 38.26
C ALA A 490 13.00 -70.85 37.31
N GLN A 491 14.02 -70.12 36.83
CA GLN A 491 15.08 -70.66 35.95
C GLN A 491 16.11 -71.55 36.67
N ARG A 492 16.06 -71.68 38.00
CA ARG A 492 16.94 -72.57 38.76
C ARG A 492 16.67 -74.07 38.48
N ASP A 493 15.57 -74.40 37.81
CA ASP A 493 15.10 -75.78 37.53
C ASP A 493 15.26 -76.26 36.06
N GLY A 494 16.17 -75.66 35.27
CA GLY A 494 16.82 -76.36 34.14
C GLY A 494 16.25 -76.18 32.72
N LEU A 495 16.48 -75.01 32.09
CA LEU A 495 16.29 -74.80 30.64
C LEU A 495 17.66 -74.52 29.93
N PRO A 496 17.95 -75.14 28.76
CA PRO A 496 19.20 -74.90 28.02
C PRO A 496 19.23 -73.53 27.31
N GLY A 497 20.43 -72.99 27.08
CA GLY A 497 20.68 -71.56 26.83
C GLY A 497 20.12 -70.92 25.55
N MET A 498 19.79 -71.67 24.49
CA MET A 498 19.21 -71.15 23.24
C MET A 498 18.13 -72.11 22.68
N VAL A 499 17.07 -71.53 22.10
CA VAL A 499 15.86 -72.20 21.61
C VAL A 499 15.52 -71.68 20.20
N GLY A 500 15.31 -72.58 19.25
CA GLY A 500 14.82 -72.24 17.90
C GLY A 500 13.29 -72.22 17.83
N ILE A 501 12.69 -71.19 17.22
CA ILE A 501 11.23 -71.03 17.07
C ILE A 501 10.89 -70.60 15.63
N ILE A 502 9.81 -71.15 15.08
CA ILE A 502 9.24 -70.76 13.78
C ILE A 502 8.03 -69.86 14.01
N LEU A 503 8.13 -68.59 13.59
CA LEU A 503 7.05 -67.61 13.68
C LEU A 503 6.61 -67.21 12.28
N ARG A 504 5.33 -67.44 11.95
CA ARG A 504 4.73 -67.11 10.65
C ARG A 504 5.57 -67.61 9.45
N GLY A 505 6.09 -68.82 9.55
CA GLY A 505 6.90 -69.46 8.50
C GLY A 505 8.38 -69.03 8.43
N ARG A 506 8.85 -68.14 9.32
CA ARG A 506 10.26 -67.76 9.44
C ARG A 506 10.91 -68.39 10.67
N ARG A 507 12.06 -69.02 10.48
CA ARG A 507 12.89 -69.63 11.54
C ARG A 507 13.72 -68.55 12.26
N THR A 508 13.66 -68.50 13.59
CA THR A 508 14.39 -67.54 14.43
C THR A 508 14.98 -68.22 15.67
N ALA A 509 16.16 -67.81 16.11
CA ALA A 509 16.82 -68.34 17.32
C ALA A 509 16.71 -67.33 18.47
N TRP A 510 16.35 -67.83 19.66
CA TRP A 510 16.08 -67.05 20.87
C TRP A 510 16.94 -67.55 22.03
N ARG A 511 17.38 -66.68 22.93
CA ARG A 511 17.98 -67.13 24.20
C ARG A 511 16.85 -67.54 25.14
N ALA A 512 17.01 -68.65 25.87
CA ALA A 512 15.94 -69.15 26.75
C ALA A 512 15.52 -68.16 27.87
N ARG A 513 16.37 -67.18 28.18
CA ARG A 513 16.08 -66.06 29.11
C ARG A 513 15.13 -64.99 28.57
N GLU A 514 14.81 -65.03 27.27
CA GLU A 514 13.96 -64.05 26.56
C GLU A 514 12.54 -64.62 26.32
N LEU A 515 12.22 -65.77 26.94
CA LEU A 515 10.96 -66.51 26.78
C LEU A 515 10.34 -66.82 28.16
N TRP A 516 9.02 -66.67 28.26
CA TRP A 516 8.19 -66.99 29.42
C TRP A 516 7.38 -68.27 29.16
N PRO A 517 7.39 -69.28 30.04
CA PRO A 517 6.51 -70.45 29.90
C PRO A 517 5.05 -70.10 30.28
N VAL A 518 4.10 -70.62 29.51
CA VAL A 518 2.65 -70.57 29.78
C VAL A 518 2.02 -71.94 29.52
N ASP A 519 0.82 -72.20 30.04
CA ASP A 519 0.13 -73.47 29.77
C ASP A 519 -0.09 -73.64 28.25
N GLY A 520 0.57 -74.65 27.68
CA GLY A 520 0.52 -74.96 26.25
C GLY A 520 1.56 -74.27 25.35
N GLY A 521 2.50 -73.46 25.88
CA GLY A 521 3.53 -72.82 25.04
C GLY A 521 4.45 -71.83 25.74
N PHE A 522 4.95 -70.85 24.97
CA PHE A 522 5.82 -69.78 25.48
C PHE A 522 5.40 -68.41 24.92
N VAL A 523 5.66 -67.38 25.71
CA VAL A 523 5.49 -65.97 25.38
C VAL A 523 6.86 -65.32 25.27
N GLY A 524 7.08 -64.43 24.30
CA GLY A 524 8.28 -63.60 24.18
C GLY A 524 7.91 -62.16 23.82
N TYR A 525 8.77 -61.19 24.14
CA TYR A 525 8.54 -59.78 23.82
C TYR A 525 9.45 -59.33 22.68
N LEU A 526 8.86 -58.77 21.62
CA LEU A 526 9.60 -58.24 20.49
C LEU A 526 9.40 -56.71 20.40
N PRO A 527 10.47 -55.90 20.50
CA PRO A 527 10.38 -54.45 20.38
C PRO A 527 9.71 -54.04 19.06
N GLY A 528 8.67 -53.21 19.14
CA GLY A 528 7.91 -52.71 17.98
C GLY A 528 6.73 -53.58 17.54
N THR A 529 6.58 -54.80 18.06
CA THR A 529 5.48 -55.73 17.70
C THR A 529 4.67 -56.25 18.88
N GLY A 530 5.17 -56.14 20.12
CA GLY A 530 4.46 -56.56 21.32
C GLY A 530 4.74 -58.00 21.73
N LEU A 531 3.87 -58.58 22.57
CA LEU A 531 3.94 -59.97 23.03
C LEU A 531 3.68 -60.96 21.87
N VAL A 532 4.46 -62.03 21.80
CA VAL A 532 4.34 -63.08 20.78
C VAL A 532 4.22 -64.45 21.45
N MET A 533 3.22 -65.25 21.05
CA MET A 533 3.02 -66.64 21.51
C MET A 533 3.36 -67.67 20.44
N GLY A 534 3.93 -68.81 20.83
CA GLY A 534 4.21 -69.95 19.93
C GLY A 534 3.92 -71.33 20.55
N PRO A 535 3.44 -72.31 19.76
CA PRO A 535 3.19 -73.67 20.24
C PRO A 535 4.47 -74.53 20.23
N SER A 536 4.62 -75.38 21.25
CA SER A 536 5.59 -76.47 21.48
C SER A 536 6.97 -76.44 20.79
N LEU A 537 8.02 -76.47 21.61
CA LEU A 537 9.42 -76.72 21.26
C LEU A 537 9.65 -78.08 20.56
N GLU A 538 10.04 -78.09 19.28
CA GLU A 538 10.81 -79.22 18.73
C GLU A 538 12.25 -79.10 19.24
N ARG A 539 12.65 -80.00 20.13
CA ARG A 539 14.02 -80.06 20.65
C ARG A 539 14.96 -80.55 19.55
N GLN A 540 15.66 -79.65 18.89
CA GLN A 540 16.88 -80.01 18.16
C GLN A 540 18.06 -79.17 18.63
N PRO A 541 19.23 -79.79 18.87
CA PRO A 541 20.45 -79.05 19.18
C PRO A 541 20.82 -78.14 18.00
N VAL A 542 21.20 -76.89 18.32
CA VAL A 542 21.52 -75.83 17.34
C VAL A 542 22.70 -76.21 16.43
N GLU A 543 23.49 -77.22 16.77
CA GLU A 543 24.62 -77.68 15.95
C GLU A 543 24.21 -78.39 14.65
N ALA A 544 22.91 -78.66 14.43
CA ALA A 544 22.41 -79.23 13.17
C ALA A 544 21.64 -78.21 12.29
N TRP A 545 21.87 -76.91 12.47
CA TRP A 545 21.16 -75.81 11.80
C TRP A 545 22.06 -74.94 10.93
#